data_AF-V6HX98-F1
#
_entry.id   AF-V6HX98-F1
#
_cell.length_a   1.000
_cell.length_b   1.000
_cell.length_c   1.000
_cell.angle_alpha   90.00
_cell.angle_beta   90.00
_cell.angle_gamma   90.00
#
_symmetry.space_group_name_H-M   'P 1'
#
loop_
_entity.id
_entity.type
_entity.pdbx_description
1 polymer ?
#
loop_
_entity_poly.entity_id
_entity_poly.type
_entity_poly.pdbx_seq_one_letter_code
_entity_poly.pdbx_strand_id
1 'polypeptide(L)'
;MEKVARSSKGDFGTIDLEVPRDRNGSFEPQIIRKGQTRFTGFDEKIISMYSRGMTTREISQHLKEIYQVEVSADLISQVTDSVMETVIEWQNRPLDKVYPILIMDALIVKVRDGNHVVNKAFYLALGINLHNRVSKILRLNGDLC
;
A
#
# COMPACT_ATOMS: atom_id res chain seq x y z
N MET A 1 12.88 30.14 -4.27
CA MET A 1 11.75 29.42 -3.65
C MET A 1 12.05 29.33 -2.17
N GLU A 2 11.12 29.76 -1.34
CA GLU A 2 11.27 29.67 0.12
C GLU A 2 10.57 28.38 0.56
N LYS A 3 11.20 27.61 1.45
CA LYS A 3 10.60 26.39 1.99
C LYS A 3 9.97 26.72 3.34
N VAL A 4 8.72 26.33 3.55
CA VAL A 4 8.07 26.48 4.85
C VAL A 4 7.89 25.09 5.46
N ALA A 5 8.54 24.85 6.60
CA ALA A 5 8.34 23.65 7.39
C ALA A 5 6.93 23.67 8.00
N ARG A 6 6.17 22.60 7.77
CA ARG A 6 4.84 22.39 8.34
C ARG A 6 4.72 20.98 8.89
N SER A 7 4.30 20.88 10.14
CA SER A 7 3.92 19.60 10.72
C SER A 7 2.44 19.35 10.44
N SER A 8 2.12 18.24 9.78
CA SER A 8 0.75 17.81 9.50
C SER A 8 0.44 16.50 10.21
N LYS A 9 -0.80 16.34 10.68
CA LYS A 9 -1.26 15.07 11.23
C LYS A 9 -1.95 14.25 10.14
N GLY A 10 -1.39 13.09 9.82
CA GLY A 10 -2.09 12.00 9.12
C GLY A 10 -2.86 11.14 10.15
N ASP A 11 -3.63 10.18 9.67
CA ASP A 11 -4.40 9.29 10.56
C ASP A 11 -3.49 8.30 11.32
N PHE A 12 -2.26 8.10 10.84
CA PHE A 12 -1.26 7.19 11.44
C PHE A 12 -0.02 7.88 12.05
N GLY A 13 0.05 9.22 12.05
CA GLY A 13 1.21 9.90 12.62
C GLY A 13 1.35 11.37 12.24
N THR A 14 2.38 12.02 12.79
CA THR A 14 2.73 13.40 12.45
C THR A 14 3.80 13.36 11.36
N ILE A 15 3.54 14.02 10.23
CA ILE A 15 4.41 14.12 9.06
C ILE A 15 4.92 15.54 8.97
N ASP A 16 6.24 15.70 8.99
CA ASP A 16 6.88 16.98 8.74
C ASP A 16 7.06 17.18 7.23
N LEU A 17 6.44 18.24 6.72
CA LEU A 17 6.34 18.58 5.31
C LEU A 17 7.14 19.87 5.06
N GLU A 18 8.02 19.85 4.06
CA GLU A 18 8.57 21.07 3.50
C GLU A 18 7.78 21.44 2.25
N VAL A 19 6.81 22.34 2.39
CA VAL A 19 6.00 22.76 1.24
C VAL A 19 6.75 23.88 0.51
N PRO A 20 7.09 23.71 -0.79
CA PRO A 20 7.70 24.79 -1.56
C PRO A 20 6.72 25.96 -1.70
N ARG A 21 7.19 27.15 -1.35
CA ARG A 21 6.43 28.41 -1.47
C ARG A 21 7.03 29.23 -2.60
N ASP A 22 6.19 29.65 -3.53
CA ASP A 22 6.58 30.62 -4.54
C ASP A 22 6.66 32.03 -3.93
N ARG A 23 7.45 32.90 -4.56
CA ARG A 23 7.68 34.27 -4.09
C ARG A 23 6.42 35.13 -4.10
N ASN A 24 5.46 34.81 -4.97
CA ASN A 24 4.20 35.54 -5.12
C ASN A 24 3.02 34.89 -4.36
N GLY A 25 3.23 33.75 -3.70
CA GLY A 25 2.18 33.01 -2.99
C GLY A 25 1.09 32.40 -3.88
N SER A 26 1.32 32.32 -5.19
CA SER A 26 0.44 31.77 -6.24
C SER A 26 0.49 30.25 -6.39
N PHE A 27 1.49 29.59 -5.79
CA PHE A 27 1.56 28.14 -5.79
C PHE A 27 0.55 27.57 -4.78
N GLU A 28 -0.51 26.95 -5.28
CA GLU A 28 -1.47 26.20 -4.47
C GLU A 28 -1.13 24.70 -4.50
N PRO A 29 -0.65 24.12 -3.39
CA PRO A 29 -0.43 22.68 -3.31
C PRO A 29 -1.79 21.98 -3.42
N GLN A 30 -1.96 21.15 -4.45
CA GLN A 30 -3.24 20.50 -4.76
C GLN A 30 -3.69 19.49 -3.69
N ILE A 31 -2.77 18.96 -2.88
CA ILE A 31 -3.07 17.91 -1.88
C ILE A 31 -3.06 18.47 -0.44
N ILE A 32 -2.35 19.57 -0.17
CA ILE A 32 -2.37 20.25 1.14
C ILE A 32 -2.72 21.70 0.91
N ARG A 33 -4.00 22.03 1.14
CA ARG A 33 -4.44 23.42 1.00
C ARG A 33 -3.68 24.29 2.01
N LYS A 34 -3.45 25.55 1.64
CA LYS A 34 -2.78 26.53 2.49
C LYS A 34 -3.56 26.67 3.81
N GLY A 35 -2.94 26.27 4.93
CA GLY A 35 -3.57 26.30 6.27
C GLY A 35 -4.19 24.97 6.73
N GLN A 36 -4.12 23.92 5.93
CA GLN A 36 -4.60 22.59 6.28
C GLN A 36 -3.54 21.85 7.12
N THR A 37 -3.86 21.55 8.38
CA THR A 37 -3.00 20.80 9.32
C THR A 37 -3.22 19.29 9.25
N ARG A 38 -4.27 18.84 8.55
CA ARG A 38 -4.63 17.42 8.39
C ARG A 38 -4.49 16.99 6.93
N PHE A 39 -3.65 15.98 6.69
CA PHE A 39 -3.35 15.50 5.34
C PHE A 39 -4.27 14.35 4.94
N THR A 40 -5.55 14.66 4.73
CA THR A 40 -6.58 13.69 4.38
C THR A 40 -6.31 13.08 2.99
N GLY A 41 -6.25 11.76 2.88
CA GLY A 41 -6.05 11.03 1.62
C GLY A 41 -4.58 10.82 1.21
N PHE A 42 -3.63 11.09 2.11
CA PHE A 42 -2.23 10.76 1.86
C PHE A 42 -1.96 9.26 1.88
N ASP A 43 -2.55 8.58 2.87
CA ASP A 43 -2.39 7.16 3.07
C ASP A 43 -2.92 6.37 1.86
N GLU A 44 -4.05 6.81 1.30
CA GLU A 44 -4.60 6.27 0.05
C GLU A 44 -3.62 6.37 -1.13
N LYS A 45 -2.86 7.47 -1.23
CA LYS A 45 -1.84 7.63 -2.27
C LYS A 45 -0.67 6.68 -2.03
N ILE A 46 -0.21 6.52 -0.79
CA ILE A 46 0.81 5.54 -0.42
C ILE A 46 0.37 4.13 -0.81
N ILE A 47 -0.85 3.74 -0.43
CA ILE A 47 -1.45 2.44 -0.77
C ILE A 47 -1.53 2.28 -2.29
N SER A 48 -1.94 3.31 -3.03
CA SER A 48 -2.01 3.25 -4.49
C SER A 48 -0.65 3.03 -5.15
N MET A 49 0.41 3.65 -4.63
CA MET A 49 1.76 3.47 -5.14
C MET A 49 2.31 2.08 -4.80
N TYR A 50 2.05 1.60 -3.59
CA TYR A 50 2.39 0.25 -3.17
C TYR A 50 1.68 -0.80 -4.03
N SER A 51 0.39 -0.60 -4.33
CA SER A 51 -0.40 -1.50 -5.19
C SER A 51 0.13 -1.60 -6.64
N ARG A 52 0.90 -0.59 -7.08
CA ARG A 52 1.58 -0.58 -8.39
C ARG A 52 2.94 -1.28 -8.36
N GLY A 53 3.35 -1.83 -7.23
CA GLY A 53 4.60 -2.56 -7.06
C GLY A 53 5.81 -1.66 -6.79
N MET A 54 5.62 -0.39 -6.42
CA MET A 54 6.72 0.46 -5.99
C MET A 54 7.22 0.01 -4.61
N THR A 55 8.54 -0.08 -4.46
CA THR A 55 9.18 -0.36 -3.17
C THR A 55 9.00 0.82 -2.22
N THR A 56 9.07 0.58 -0.90
CA THR A 56 8.96 1.66 0.10
C THR A 56 9.97 2.78 -0.10
N ARG A 57 11.17 2.45 -0.62
CA ARG A 57 12.21 3.42 -0.97
C ARG A 57 11.84 4.24 -2.20
N GLU A 58 11.33 3.62 -3.25
CA GLU A 58 10.86 4.33 -4.46
C GLU A 58 9.68 5.24 -4.13
N ILE A 59 8.77 4.79 -3.27
CA ILE A 59 7.65 5.61 -2.79
C ILE A 59 8.17 6.84 -2.03
N SER A 60 9.11 6.66 -1.11
CA SER A 60 9.75 7.77 -0.36
C SER A 60 10.43 8.76 -1.30
N GLN A 61 11.20 8.28 -2.28
CA GLN A 61 11.87 9.13 -3.27
C GLN A 61 10.85 9.87 -4.15
N HIS A 62 9.82 9.19 -4.63
CA HIS A 62 8.78 9.79 -5.45
C HIS A 62 8.00 10.88 -4.71
N LEU A 63 7.72 10.65 -3.43
CA LEU A 63 7.09 11.63 -2.55
C LEU A 63 8.00 12.85 -2.32
N LYS A 64 9.31 12.63 -2.19
CA LYS A 64 10.31 13.70 -2.07
C LYS A 64 10.44 14.51 -3.37
N GLU A 65 10.42 13.87 -4.53
CA GLU A 65 10.57 14.57 -5.82
C GLU A 65 9.35 15.43 -6.15
N ILE A 66 8.13 14.90 -6.01
CA ILE A 66 6.92 15.61 -6.41
C ILE A 66 6.47 16.59 -5.32
N TYR A 67 6.57 16.19 -4.05
CA TYR A 67 5.97 16.95 -2.94
C TYR A 67 7.01 17.61 -2.03
N GLN A 68 8.31 17.35 -2.22
CA GLN A 68 9.39 17.80 -1.32
C GLN A 68 9.15 17.36 0.13
N VAL A 69 8.42 16.26 0.31
CA VAL A 69 8.14 15.69 1.63
C VAL A 69 9.14 14.57 1.89
N GLU A 70 9.84 14.65 3.02
CA GLU A 70 10.61 13.52 3.51
C GLU A 70 9.72 12.61 4.34
N VAL A 71 9.39 11.44 3.79
CA VAL A 71 8.69 10.39 4.52
C VAL A 71 9.62 9.22 4.75
N SER A 72 9.71 8.76 5.99
CA SER A 72 10.49 7.58 6.34
C SER A 72 9.88 6.31 5.74
N ALA A 73 10.73 5.37 5.35
CA ALA A 73 10.27 4.06 4.89
C ALA A 73 9.43 3.33 5.96
N ASP A 74 9.72 3.59 7.24
CA ASP A 74 8.98 3.03 8.37
C ASP A 74 7.54 3.54 8.41
N LEU A 75 7.31 4.84 8.17
CA LEU A 75 5.95 5.38 8.11
C LEU A 75 5.18 4.79 6.92
N ILE A 76 5.84 4.63 5.77
CA ILE A 76 5.23 3.98 4.61
C ILE A 76 4.86 2.54 4.95
N SER A 77 5.73 1.80 5.66
CA SER A 77 5.44 0.44 6.12
C SER A 77 4.22 0.41 7.03
N GLN A 78 4.14 1.29 8.02
CA GLN A 78 3.00 1.37 8.95
C GLN A 78 1.68 1.64 8.21
N VAL A 79 1.70 2.54 7.23
CA VAL A 79 0.53 2.83 6.38
C VAL A 79 0.17 1.65 5.50
N THR A 80 1.13 0.90 4.96
CA THR A 80 0.83 -0.31 4.19
C THR A 80 0.32 -1.44 5.06
N ASP A 81 0.80 -1.55 6.29
CA ASP A 81 0.38 -2.56 7.26
C ASP A 81 -1.07 -2.36 7.71
N SER A 82 -1.59 -1.12 7.70
CA SER A 82 -3.00 -0.86 8.03
C SER A 82 -3.98 -1.51 7.06
N VAL A 83 -3.55 -1.78 5.82
CA VAL A 83 -4.37 -2.50 4.82
C VAL A 83 -4.33 -4.01 5.05
N MET A 84 -3.36 -4.51 5.83
CA MET A 84 -3.18 -5.94 6.07
C MET A 84 -4.41 -6.55 6.77
N GLU A 85 -5.05 -5.81 7.67
CA GLU A 85 -6.31 -6.23 8.30
C GLU A 85 -7.41 -6.47 7.24
N THR A 86 -7.56 -5.56 6.29
CA THR A 86 -8.52 -5.69 5.18
C THR A 86 -8.18 -6.89 4.28
N VAL A 87 -6.89 -7.18 4.08
CA VAL A 87 -6.44 -8.34 3.31
C VAL A 87 -6.81 -9.64 4.04
N ILE A 88 -6.63 -9.71 5.36
CA ILE A 88 -6.98 -10.87 6.18
C ILE A 88 -8.51 -11.09 6.16
N GLU A 89 -9.30 -10.03 6.33
CA GLU A 89 -10.76 -10.11 6.23
C GLU A 89 -11.19 -10.61 4.84
N TRP A 90 -10.58 -10.07 3.78
CA TRP A 90 -10.85 -10.51 2.41
C TRP A 90 -10.48 -11.99 2.21
N GLN A 91 -9.37 -12.47 2.78
CA GLN A 91 -8.97 -13.88 2.69
C GLN A 91 -9.93 -14.82 3.44
N ASN A 92 -10.48 -14.39 4.57
CA ASN A 92 -11.39 -15.18 5.41
C ASN A 92 -12.87 -15.03 5.05
N ARG A 93 -13.20 -14.23 4.03
CA ARG A 93 -14.60 -14.03 3.60
C ARG A 93 -15.25 -15.37 3.22
N PRO A 94 -16.56 -15.54 3.47
CA PRO A 94 -17.26 -16.76 3.10
C PRO A 94 -17.22 -16.98 1.58
N LEU A 95 -16.97 -18.22 1.17
CA LEU A 95 -16.97 -18.65 -0.23
C LEU A 95 -18.31 -19.30 -0.60
N ASP A 96 -18.61 -19.32 -1.89
CA ASP A 96 -19.79 -20.02 -2.38
C ASP A 96 -19.64 -21.55 -2.20
N LYS A 97 -20.76 -22.25 -2.02
CA LYS A 97 -20.74 -23.71 -1.79
C LYS A 97 -20.22 -24.51 -2.99
N VAL A 98 -20.37 -23.99 -4.20
CA VAL A 98 -20.09 -24.72 -5.46
C VAL A 98 -19.42 -23.81 -6.48
N TYR A 99 -18.30 -24.29 -7.03
CA TYR A 99 -17.55 -23.69 -8.13
C TYR A 99 -17.39 -24.72 -9.25
N PRO A 100 -18.20 -24.66 -10.34
CA PRO A 100 -18.11 -25.63 -11.43
C PRO A 100 -16.75 -25.67 -12.13
N ILE A 101 -16.04 -24.54 -12.16
CA ILE A 101 -14.71 -24.43 -12.76
C ILE A 101 -13.77 -23.85 -11.71
N LEU A 102 -12.66 -24.55 -11.47
CA LEU A 102 -11.57 -24.12 -10.59
C LEU A 102 -10.27 -24.14 -11.37
N ILE A 103 -9.59 -23.00 -11.43
CA ILE A 103 -8.25 -22.87 -12.01
C ILE A 103 -7.28 -22.70 -10.84
N MET A 104 -6.20 -23.49 -10.84
CA MET A 104 -5.13 -23.37 -9.85
C MET A 104 -3.83 -23.04 -10.55
N ASP A 105 -3.09 -22.08 -9.97
CA ASP A 105 -1.76 -21.68 -10.42
C ASP A 105 -0.82 -21.60 -9.21
N ALA A 106 0.48 -21.79 -9.45
CA ALA A 106 1.51 -21.76 -8.42
C ALA A 106 2.69 -20.90 -8.87
N LEU A 107 2.94 -19.80 -8.15
CA LEU A 107 4.09 -18.93 -8.37
C LEU A 107 5.19 -19.26 -7.36
N ILE A 108 6.36 -19.66 -7.85
CA ILE A 108 7.53 -19.89 -7.00
C ILE A 108 8.28 -18.56 -6.83
N VAL A 109 8.35 -18.08 -5.59
CA VAL A 109 9.03 -16.83 -5.24
C VAL A 109 10.12 -17.12 -4.20
N LYS A 110 11.26 -16.46 -4.36
CA LYS A 110 12.32 -16.46 -3.35
C LYS A 110 11.93 -15.54 -2.20
N VAL A 111 11.70 -16.12 -1.04
CA VAL A 111 11.35 -15.37 0.17
C VAL A 111 12.47 -15.55 1.17
N ARG A 112 12.82 -14.47 1.87
CA ARG A 112 13.74 -14.54 3.00
C ARG A 112 12.96 -15.04 4.22
N ASP A 113 13.36 -16.19 4.74
CA ASP A 113 12.79 -16.80 5.93
C ASP A 113 13.91 -16.94 6.98
N GLY A 114 13.81 -16.13 8.04
CA GLY A 114 14.91 -15.90 8.97
C GLY A 114 16.19 -15.44 8.25
N ASN A 115 17.23 -16.27 8.31
CA ASN A 115 18.54 -15.97 7.71
C ASN A 115 18.78 -16.65 6.36
N HIS A 116 17.81 -17.41 5.83
CA HIS A 116 17.96 -18.14 4.57
C HIS A 116 16.97 -17.62 3.52
N VAL A 117 17.40 -17.62 2.25
CA VAL A 117 16.51 -17.36 1.11
C VAL A 117 16.02 -18.70 0.60
N VAL A 118 14.72 -18.95 0.74
CA VAL A 118 14.07 -20.20 0.35
C VAL A 118 13.06 -19.95 -0.76
N ASN A 119 12.90 -20.93 -1.64
CA ASN A 119 11.83 -20.91 -2.65
C ASN A 119 10.52 -21.30 -1.96
N LYS A 120 9.53 -20.41 -1.93
CA LYS A 120 8.17 -20.69 -1.46
C LYS A 120 7.19 -20.64 -2.63
N ALA A 121 6.20 -21.53 -2.62
CA ALA A 121 5.14 -21.56 -3.61
C ALA A 121 3.91 -20.79 -3.11
N PHE A 122 3.46 -19.83 -3.91
CA PHE A 122 2.23 -19.07 -3.71
C PHE A 122 1.15 -19.68 -4.59
N TYR A 123 0.06 -20.17 -3.99
CA TYR A 123 -1.03 -20.80 -4.73
C TYR A 123 -2.15 -19.79 -4.95
N LEU A 124 -2.53 -19.63 -6.21
CA LEU A 124 -3.69 -18.86 -6.61
C LEU A 124 -4.77 -19.84 -7.09
N ALA A 125 -5.93 -19.80 -6.44
CA ALA A 125 -7.13 -20.51 -6.87
C ALA A 125 -8.17 -19.51 -7.37
N LEU A 126 -8.64 -19.70 -8.60
CA LEU A 126 -9.70 -18.92 -9.23
C LEU A 126 -10.91 -19.82 -9.45
N GLY A 127 -11.98 -19.56 -8.70
CA GLY A 127 -13.24 -20.28 -8.84
C GLY A 127 -14.25 -19.45 -9.64
N ILE A 128 -14.86 -20.05 -10.67
CA ILE A 128 -16.03 -19.47 -11.35
C ILE A 128 -17.26 -20.10 -10.71
N ASN A 129 -18.16 -19.28 -10.16
CA ASN A 129 -19.38 -19.76 -9.51
C ASN A 129 -20.53 -19.97 -10.51
N LEU A 130 -21.67 -20.48 -10.03
CA LEU A 130 -22.87 -20.71 -10.84
C LEU A 130 -23.47 -19.43 -11.46
N HIS A 131 -23.12 -18.26 -10.92
CA HIS A 131 -23.54 -16.95 -11.43
C HIS A 131 -22.50 -16.34 -12.38
N ASN A 132 -21.52 -17.13 -12.84
CA ASN A 132 -20.43 -16.71 -13.69
C ASN A 132 -19.55 -15.58 -13.09
N ARG A 133 -19.51 -15.47 -11.75
CA ARG A 133 -18.62 -14.56 -11.03
C ARG A 133 -17.31 -15.26 -10.68
N VAL A 134 -16.21 -14.56 -10.89
CA VAL A 134 -14.87 -15.04 -10.54
C VAL A 134 -14.58 -14.70 -9.08
N SER A 135 -14.32 -15.71 -8.27
CA SER A 135 -13.82 -15.58 -6.90
C SER A 135 -12.34 -15.94 -6.87
N LYS A 136 -11.51 -15.01 -6.38
CA LYS A 136 -10.09 -15.27 -6.14
C LYS A 136 -9.86 -15.74 -4.71
N ILE A 137 -9.07 -16.79 -4.55
CA ILE A 137 -8.58 -17.31 -3.28
C ILE A 137 -7.07 -17.38 -3.42
N LEU A 138 -6.35 -16.64 -2.60
CA LEU A 138 -4.89 -16.69 -2.56
C LEU A 138 -4.49 -17.32 -1.24
N ARG A 139 -3.70 -18.39 -1.29
CA ARG A 139 -3.16 -19.07 -0.11
C ARG A 139 -1.65 -19.19 -0.25
N LEU A 140 -0.97 -18.72 0.78
CA LEU A 140 0.44 -18.95 1.00
C LEU A 140 0.61 -20.32 1.68
N ASN A 141 1.42 -21.21 1.09
CA ASN A 141 1.93 -22.35 1.84
C ASN A 141 3.06 -21.86 2.74
N GLY A 142 2.82 -21.90 4.05
CA GLY A 142 3.76 -21.45 5.09
C GLY A 142 3.28 -21.64 6.53
N ASP A 143 1.97 -21.53 6.80
CA ASP A 143 1.42 -21.62 8.16
C ASP A 143 0.78 -22.99 8.48
N LEU A 144 1.27 -24.05 7.82
CA LEU A 144 0.95 -25.45 8.17
C LEU A 144 2.19 -26.10 8.78
N CYS A 145 2.63 -25.57 9.93
CA CYS A 145 3.32 -26.25 11.04
C CYS A 145 3.18 -25.38 12.29
#